data_AF-A0A146FWF5-F1
#
_entry.id   AF-A0A146FWF5-F1
#
_cell.length_a   1.000
_cell.length_b   1.000
_cell.length_c   1.000
_cell.angle_alpha   90.00
_cell.angle_beta   90.00
_cell.angle_gamma   90.00
#
_symmetry.space_group_name_H-M   'P 1'
#
loop_
_entity.id
_entity.type
_entity.pdbx_description
1 polymer ?
#
loop_
_entity_poly.entity_id
_entity_poly.type
_entity_poly.pdbx_seq_one_letter_code
_entity_poly.pdbx_strand_id
1 'polypeptide(L)'
;MDAVTTFGDTTVANGTVLQDVKTADFIVYNKEKGLDILGSNPSYEYVFAVNDAVHEAPVYVASQNKLYLSQLAPPPGYLPQLVVDLNQDPPTLSEYLSDPPVYAPNGGTFHDGKIIWGASGGNRSIGGTEQRISLRTLDPETNKTTSLVNNYFGYYFNTIDDIAVHPKTGDIWFTDPQYSWFNDITDTPPQLPCASYRYNTSSGAVVVVDDSIGQPNGIAFTPDGSIVYISDTAAVSAPIDPKYGHPGSTFNTTHRRTIYAFDVSEDGAHAYNKRAIYLAPGFVPDGLKVAANGYILTGCGRGVDVLDPSGELLLTIQTNYTVQNFAWTGPELKTLWLMGNGGISKVEWNLPGQVLK
;
A
#
# COMPACT_ATOMS: atom_id res chain seq x y z
N MET A 1 -16.60 -5.86 10.03
CA MET A 1 -16.20 -4.94 11.11
C MET A 1 -17.33 -3.93 11.29
N ASP A 2 -17.83 -3.76 12.51
CA ASP A 2 -18.86 -2.74 12.79
C ASP A 2 -18.37 -1.35 12.38
N ALA A 3 -19.29 -0.49 11.94
CA ALA A 3 -18.96 0.82 11.39
C ALA A 3 -18.16 1.65 12.40
N VAL A 4 -16.87 1.85 12.14
CA VAL A 4 -16.07 2.86 12.82
C VAL A 4 -16.77 4.19 12.58
N THR A 5 -17.09 4.91 13.66
CA THR A 5 -17.74 6.22 13.61
C THR A 5 -16.98 7.12 12.64
N THR A 6 -17.65 7.59 11.59
CA THR A 6 -17.07 8.53 10.62
C THR A 6 -17.17 9.96 11.16
N PHE A 7 -16.49 10.91 10.52
CA PHE A 7 -16.66 12.33 10.83
C PHE A 7 -18.15 12.76 10.79
N GLY A 8 -18.93 12.19 9.87
CA GLY A 8 -20.36 12.42 9.73
C GLY A 8 -21.23 11.88 10.87
N ASP A 9 -20.68 11.07 11.78
CA ASP A 9 -21.37 10.57 12.97
C ASP A 9 -21.10 11.42 14.22
N THR A 10 -20.28 12.48 14.08
CA THR A 10 -19.99 13.43 15.15
C THR A 10 -20.98 14.59 15.15
N THR A 11 -21.36 15.05 16.34
CA THR A 11 -22.17 16.26 16.51
C THR A 11 -21.32 17.35 17.17
N VAL A 12 -21.19 18.50 16.52
CA VAL A 12 -20.60 19.70 17.13
C VAL A 12 -21.73 20.52 17.76
N ALA A 13 -21.50 21.06 18.95
CA ALA A 13 -22.46 21.94 19.63
C ALA A 13 -22.82 23.13 18.71
N ASN A 14 -24.11 23.47 18.62
CA ASN A 14 -24.76 24.41 17.70
C ASN A 14 -25.29 23.88 16.35
N GLY A 15 -25.41 22.56 16.18
CA GLY A 15 -26.49 22.01 15.33
C GLY A 15 -26.24 22.01 13.82
N THR A 16 -25.00 22.16 13.35
CA THR A 16 -24.67 21.77 11.97
C THR A 16 -24.62 20.25 11.91
N VAL A 17 -25.69 19.64 11.39
CA VAL A 17 -25.75 18.19 11.20
C VAL A 17 -24.98 17.85 9.92
N LEU A 18 -23.86 17.15 10.06
CA LEU A 18 -22.95 16.75 8.98
C LEU A 18 -23.52 15.61 8.10
N GLN A 19 -24.85 15.52 7.91
CA GLN A 19 -25.45 14.43 7.11
C GLN A 19 -24.93 14.45 5.66
N ASP A 20 -24.74 15.64 5.09
CA ASP A 20 -24.25 15.79 3.71
C ASP A 20 -22.81 15.26 3.54
N VAL A 21 -22.02 15.21 4.63
CA VAL A 21 -20.66 14.63 4.63
C VAL A 21 -20.72 13.10 4.49
N LYS A 22 -21.82 12.44 4.89
CA LYS A 22 -21.91 10.98 4.81
C LYS A 22 -21.89 10.46 3.37
N THR A 23 -22.36 11.28 2.44
CA THR A 23 -22.49 10.93 1.02
C THR A 23 -21.58 11.76 0.13
N ALA A 24 -20.69 12.58 0.69
CA ALA A 24 -19.74 13.34 -0.10
C ALA A 24 -18.63 12.42 -0.62
N ASP A 25 -18.18 12.64 -1.85
CA ASP A 25 -16.99 11.95 -2.39
C ASP A 25 -15.69 12.55 -1.83
N PHE A 26 -15.71 13.85 -1.50
CA PHE A 26 -14.56 14.59 -0.99
C PHE A 26 -14.93 15.38 0.27
N ILE A 27 -14.20 15.15 1.35
CA ILE A 27 -14.24 16.00 2.56
C ILE A 27 -13.01 16.90 2.53
N VAL A 28 -13.21 18.22 2.56
CA VAL A 28 -12.11 19.19 2.55
C VAL A 28 -11.98 19.82 3.94
N TYR A 29 -10.82 19.64 4.58
CA TYR A 29 -10.51 20.18 5.90
C TYR A 29 -9.73 21.50 5.80
N ASN A 30 -8.80 21.60 4.84
CA ASN A 30 -8.13 22.84 4.49
C ASN A 30 -8.67 23.35 3.14
N LYS A 31 -9.47 24.42 3.18
CA LYS A 31 -10.19 24.91 1.99
C LYS A 31 -9.26 25.34 0.85
N GLU A 32 -8.19 26.07 1.15
CA GLU A 32 -7.30 26.60 0.12
C GLU A 32 -6.50 25.47 -0.55
N LYS A 33 -5.76 24.69 0.24
CA LYS A 33 -4.95 23.58 -0.27
C LYS A 33 -5.81 22.48 -0.88
N GLY A 34 -6.96 22.16 -0.26
CA GLY A 34 -7.85 21.11 -0.72
C GLY A 34 -8.51 21.43 -2.07
N LEU A 35 -8.94 22.67 -2.30
CA LEU A 35 -9.49 23.07 -3.60
C LEU A 35 -8.42 23.14 -4.69
N ASP A 36 -7.17 23.49 -4.35
CA ASP A 36 -6.04 23.41 -5.28
C ASP A 36 -5.73 21.97 -5.71
N ILE A 37 -5.73 21.04 -4.75
CA ILE A 37 -5.58 19.59 -5.01
C ILE A 37 -6.70 19.05 -5.90
N LEU A 38 -7.96 19.41 -5.62
CA LEU A 38 -9.11 18.93 -6.38
C LEU A 38 -9.17 19.56 -7.79
N GLY A 39 -8.73 20.81 -7.94
CA GLY A 39 -8.84 21.54 -9.19
C GLY A 39 -10.28 21.95 -9.51
N SER A 40 -10.52 22.32 -10.78
CA SER A 40 -11.79 22.91 -11.20
C SER A 40 -12.91 21.91 -11.49
N ASN A 41 -12.58 20.63 -11.72
CA ASN A 41 -13.56 19.60 -12.09
C ASN A 41 -13.14 18.22 -11.52
N PRO A 42 -13.05 18.08 -10.18
CA PRO A 42 -12.74 16.79 -9.58
C PRO A 42 -13.88 15.79 -9.83
N SER A 43 -13.56 14.52 -9.96
CA SER A 43 -14.56 13.45 -10.04
C SER A 43 -14.14 12.19 -9.30
N TYR A 44 -15.13 11.45 -8.82
CA TYR A 44 -14.98 10.11 -8.26
C TYR A 44 -15.90 9.16 -9.03
N GLU A 45 -15.40 7.99 -9.40
CA GLU A 45 -16.13 6.98 -10.13
C GLU A 45 -15.82 5.59 -9.52
N TYR A 46 -16.86 4.86 -9.11
CA TYR A 46 -16.72 3.44 -8.78
C TYR A 46 -16.76 2.62 -10.08
N VAL A 47 -15.65 1.99 -10.43
CA VAL A 47 -15.43 1.42 -11.78
C VAL A 47 -15.69 -0.09 -11.80
N PHE A 48 -15.11 -0.85 -10.86
CA PHE A 48 -15.25 -2.29 -10.82
C PHE A 48 -15.70 -2.78 -9.44
N ALA A 49 -16.69 -3.68 -9.46
CA ALA A 49 -16.99 -4.51 -8.31
C ALA A 49 -16.06 -5.73 -8.32
N VAL A 50 -15.28 -5.87 -7.25
CA VAL A 50 -14.44 -7.04 -6.98
C VAL A 50 -14.94 -7.75 -5.72
N ASN A 51 -14.43 -8.93 -5.43
CA ASN A 51 -14.80 -9.66 -4.22
C ASN A 51 -14.20 -9.00 -2.95
N ASP A 52 -14.53 -9.55 -1.78
CA ASP A 52 -14.08 -9.03 -0.49
C ASP A 52 -12.62 -9.39 -0.15
N ALA A 53 -11.85 -9.99 -1.06
CA ALA A 53 -10.42 -10.19 -0.85
C ALA A 53 -9.67 -8.85 -0.73
N VAL A 54 -8.49 -8.90 -0.10
CA VAL A 54 -7.55 -7.79 -0.09
C VAL A 54 -7.00 -7.61 -1.51
N HIS A 55 -7.29 -6.46 -2.12
CA HIS A 55 -6.75 -6.05 -3.41
C HIS A 55 -5.69 -4.97 -3.20
N GLU A 56 -4.48 -5.23 -3.68
CA GLU A 56 -3.26 -4.57 -3.23
C GLU A 56 -2.22 -4.48 -4.36
N ALA A 57 -1.01 -4.00 -4.08
CA ALA A 57 0.12 -3.90 -4.99
C ALA A 57 -0.15 -3.17 -6.33
N PRO A 58 -0.88 -2.03 -6.37
CA PRO A 58 -1.09 -1.33 -7.63
C PRO A 58 0.21 -0.78 -8.20
N VAL A 59 0.54 -1.19 -9.43
CA VAL A 59 1.70 -0.72 -10.18
C VAL A 59 1.30 -0.34 -11.60
N TYR A 60 1.44 0.95 -11.93
CA TYR A 60 1.18 1.46 -13.26
C TYR A 60 2.39 1.25 -14.18
N VAL A 61 2.18 0.55 -15.29
CA VAL A 61 3.17 0.35 -16.35
C VAL A 61 2.80 1.27 -17.51
N ALA A 62 3.40 2.47 -17.53
CA ALA A 62 3.05 3.51 -18.49
C ALA A 62 3.29 3.11 -19.95
N SER A 63 4.34 2.33 -20.23
CA SER A 63 4.66 1.85 -21.59
C SER A 63 3.56 0.99 -22.20
N GLN A 64 2.77 0.30 -21.37
CA GLN A 64 1.65 -0.54 -21.78
C GLN A 64 0.30 0.12 -21.52
N ASN A 65 0.29 1.24 -20.80
CA ASN A 65 -0.88 1.89 -20.26
C ASN A 65 -1.80 0.91 -19.50
N LYS A 66 -1.20 0.17 -18.58
CA LYS A 66 -1.86 -0.87 -17.77
C LYS A 66 -1.56 -0.69 -16.30
N LEU A 67 -2.56 -0.92 -15.45
CA LEU A 67 -2.42 -0.93 -14.01
C LEU A 67 -2.52 -2.38 -13.52
N TYR A 68 -1.42 -2.90 -12.99
CA TYR A 68 -1.35 -4.22 -12.38
C TYR A 68 -1.70 -4.11 -10.91
N LEU A 69 -2.42 -5.09 -10.36
CA LEU A 69 -2.71 -5.19 -8.94
C LEU A 69 -2.86 -6.66 -8.55
N SER A 70 -2.88 -6.93 -7.26
CA SER A 70 -2.96 -8.27 -6.68
C SER A 70 -4.31 -8.52 -6.03
N GLN A 71 -4.60 -9.80 -5.81
CA GLN A 71 -5.65 -10.29 -4.92
C GLN A 71 -5.02 -11.31 -3.97
N LEU A 72 -5.05 -11.06 -2.66
CA LEU A 72 -4.33 -11.89 -1.68
C LEU A 72 -5.22 -12.98 -1.09
N ALA A 73 -6.15 -12.58 -0.22
CA ALA A 73 -7.06 -13.45 0.52
C ALA A 73 -8.21 -12.63 1.14
N PRO A 74 -9.32 -13.26 1.53
CA PRO A 74 -9.71 -14.64 1.23
C PRO A 74 -10.34 -14.81 -0.18
N PRO A 75 -10.27 -16.01 -0.80
CA PRO A 75 -9.58 -17.21 -0.32
C PRO A 75 -8.06 -17.13 -0.54
N PRO A 76 -7.24 -17.83 0.28
CA PRO A 76 -5.82 -17.99 -0.01
C PRO A 76 -5.61 -18.89 -1.23
N GLY A 77 -4.39 -18.87 -1.76
CA GLY A 77 -3.97 -19.68 -2.90
C GLY A 77 -4.31 -19.12 -4.29
N TYR A 78 -4.79 -17.88 -4.37
CA TYR A 78 -4.99 -17.19 -5.63
C TYR A 78 -3.62 -16.77 -6.22
N LEU A 79 -3.32 -17.24 -7.43
CA LEU A 79 -2.05 -17.00 -8.13
C LEU A 79 -2.11 -15.90 -9.20
N PRO A 80 -3.22 -15.73 -9.95
CA PRO A 80 -3.29 -14.62 -10.88
C PRO A 80 -3.17 -13.27 -10.18
N GLN A 81 -2.59 -12.31 -10.88
CA GLN A 81 -2.75 -10.89 -10.60
C GLN A 81 -3.96 -10.39 -11.41
N LEU A 82 -4.40 -9.17 -11.13
CA LEU A 82 -5.39 -8.48 -11.96
C LEU A 82 -4.71 -7.37 -12.74
N VAL A 83 -5.26 -7.05 -13.91
CA VAL A 83 -4.81 -5.95 -14.76
C VAL A 83 -6.01 -5.14 -15.20
N VAL A 84 -5.96 -3.84 -14.91
CA VAL A 84 -6.83 -2.85 -15.54
C VAL A 84 -6.16 -2.41 -16.84
N ASP A 85 -6.81 -2.69 -17.97
CA ASP A 85 -6.38 -2.22 -19.29
C ASP A 85 -6.99 -0.84 -19.56
N LEU A 86 -6.13 0.19 -19.54
CA LEU A 86 -6.52 1.59 -19.70
C LEU A 86 -6.50 2.02 -21.19
N ASN A 87 -6.26 1.09 -22.11
CA ASN A 87 -6.35 1.36 -23.56
C ASN A 87 -7.79 1.21 -24.10
N GLN A 88 -8.73 0.79 -23.26
CA GLN A 88 -10.14 0.64 -23.60
C GLN A 88 -10.98 1.72 -22.91
N ASP A 89 -12.10 2.10 -23.53
CA ASP A 89 -13.11 2.98 -22.94
C ASP A 89 -14.50 2.34 -23.07
N PRO A 90 -15.12 1.86 -21.98
CA PRO A 90 -14.59 1.87 -20.61
C PRO A 90 -13.38 0.93 -20.42
N PRO A 91 -12.51 1.18 -19.42
CA PRO A 91 -11.41 0.27 -19.06
C PRO A 91 -11.91 -1.14 -18.75
N THR A 92 -11.06 -2.15 -18.94
CA THR A 92 -11.41 -3.55 -18.64
C THR A 92 -10.54 -4.11 -17.52
N LEU A 93 -11.08 -5.06 -16.76
CA LEU A 93 -10.37 -5.79 -15.70
C LEU A 93 -10.22 -7.26 -16.11
N SER A 94 -9.02 -7.81 -16.02
CA SER A 94 -8.75 -9.21 -16.39
C SER A 94 -7.68 -9.84 -15.50
N GLU A 95 -7.67 -11.17 -15.44
CA GLU A 95 -6.61 -11.92 -14.77
C GLU A 95 -5.33 -11.95 -15.60
N TYR A 96 -4.19 -11.88 -14.92
CA TYR A 96 -2.85 -11.99 -15.49
C TYR A 96 -2.01 -12.95 -14.67
N LEU A 97 -1.57 -14.05 -15.28
CA LEU A 97 -0.69 -15.01 -14.62
C LEU A 97 0.76 -14.79 -15.04
N SER A 98 1.58 -14.45 -14.05
CA SER A 98 3.02 -14.28 -14.23
C SER A 98 3.76 -15.60 -14.41
N ASP A 99 4.94 -15.60 -15.06
CA ASP A 99 5.75 -16.81 -15.28
C ASP A 99 7.21 -16.66 -14.81
N PRO A 100 7.65 -17.37 -13.75
CA PRO A 100 6.83 -18.18 -12.86
C PRO A 100 5.77 -17.36 -12.11
N PRO A 101 4.69 -18.01 -11.61
CA PRO A 101 3.67 -17.32 -10.81
C PRO A 101 4.26 -16.70 -9.53
N VAL A 102 3.72 -15.56 -9.13
CA VAL A 102 3.98 -14.92 -7.83
C VAL A 102 2.76 -15.10 -6.95
N TYR A 103 2.95 -15.70 -5.78
CA TYR A 103 1.85 -15.91 -4.85
C TYR A 103 1.65 -14.68 -3.94
N ALA A 104 0.44 -14.11 -3.97
CA ALA A 104 0.00 -12.99 -3.15
C ALA A 104 1.00 -11.81 -3.10
N PRO A 105 1.33 -11.15 -4.24
CA PRO A 105 1.95 -9.83 -4.19
C PRO A 105 1.16 -8.89 -3.27
N ASN A 106 1.80 -8.14 -2.39
CA ASN A 106 1.14 -7.28 -1.42
C ASN A 106 1.46 -5.80 -1.70
N GLY A 107 2.74 -5.45 -1.73
CA GLY A 107 3.20 -4.15 -2.18
C GLY A 107 3.85 -4.21 -3.54
N GLY A 108 3.90 -3.07 -4.22
CA GLY A 108 4.52 -2.98 -5.53
C GLY A 108 4.96 -1.59 -5.93
N THR A 109 6.00 -1.53 -6.77
CA THR A 109 6.45 -0.30 -7.41
C THR A 109 7.02 -0.58 -8.79
N PHE A 110 7.00 0.42 -9.66
CA PHE A 110 7.66 0.33 -10.96
C PHE A 110 9.07 0.88 -10.84
N HIS A 111 10.06 0.09 -11.27
CA HIS A 111 11.44 0.53 -11.31
C HIS A 111 12.22 -0.05 -12.50
N ASP A 112 12.92 0.80 -13.26
CA ASP A 112 13.84 0.42 -14.34
C ASP A 112 13.20 -0.55 -15.35
N GLY A 113 11.99 -0.23 -15.79
CA GLY A 113 11.24 -1.02 -16.77
C GLY A 113 10.56 -2.27 -16.21
N LYS A 114 10.66 -2.52 -14.90
CA LYS A 114 10.11 -3.71 -14.24
C LYS A 114 9.14 -3.34 -13.15
N ILE A 115 8.20 -4.23 -12.89
CA ILE A 115 7.46 -4.22 -11.64
C ILE A 115 8.34 -4.90 -10.58
N ILE A 116 8.47 -4.29 -9.42
CA ILE A 116 9.00 -4.92 -8.22
C ILE A 116 7.81 -5.16 -7.29
N TRP A 117 7.73 -6.37 -6.73
CA TRP A 117 6.70 -6.76 -5.77
C TRP A 117 7.31 -7.29 -4.48
N GLY A 118 6.66 -6.96 -3.37
CA GLY A 118 6.69 -7.77 -2.15
C GLY A 118 5.75 -8.95 -2.31
N ALA A 119 6.28 -10.15 -2.55
CA ALA A 119 5.48 -11.37 -2.54
C ALA A 119 5.28 -11.82 -1.10
N SER A 120 4.04 -11.77 -0.61
CA SER A 120 3.69 -12.11 0.77
C SER A 120 3.25 -13.58 0.94
N GLY A 121 3.01 -14.29 -0.16
CA GLY A 121 2.59 -15.68 -0.12
C GLY A 121 3.73 -16.67 0.13
N GLY A 122 3.53 -17.61 1.06
CA GLY A 122 4.45 -18.69 1.38
C GLY A 122 3.78 -20.06 1.32
N ASN A 123 4.19 -20.95 0.43
CA ASN A 123 3.65 -22.29 0.40
C ASN A 123 4.64 -23.28 -0.21
N ARG A 124 4.86 -24.43 0.43
CA ARG A 124 5.74 -25.49 -0.07
C ARG A 124 5.35 -26.05 -1.44
N SER A 125 4.08 -25.98 -1.82
CA SER A 125 3.60 -26.54 -3.08
C SER A 125 2.35 -25.82 -3.57
N ILE A 126 2.53 -24.69 -4.25
CA ILE A 126 1.48 -23.96 -4.94
C ILE A 126 1.88 -23.60 -6.36
N GLY A 127 0.96 -23.75 -7.32
CA GLY A 127 1.25 -23.49 -8.74
C GLY A 127 2.36 -24.40 -9.31
N GLY A 128 2.54 -25.60 -8.74
CA GLY A 128 3.60 -26.54 -9.13
C GLY A 128 5.01 -26.16 -8.67
N THR A 129 5.15 -25.16 -7.79
CA THR A 129 6.44 -24.66 -7.29
C THR A 129 6.41 -24.42 -5.79
N GLU A 130 7.58 -24.35 -5.17
CA GLU A 130 7.71 -23.79 -3.83
C GLU A 130 7.67 -22.26 -3.93
N GLN A 131 6.80 -21.64 -3.15
CA GLN A 131 6.68 -20.19 -2.99
C GLN A 131 7.12 -19.80 -1.58
N ARG A 132 7.88 -18.72 -1.50
CA ARG A 132 8.35 -18.11 -0.25
C ARG A 132 8.18 -16.61 -0.35
N ILE A 133 7.93 -16.01 0.81
CA ILE A 133 7.88 -14.56 0.97
C ILE A 133 9.19 -13.99 0.44
N SER A 134 9.10 -13.07 -0.52
CA SER A 134 10.28 -12.61 -1.26
C SER A 134 10.09 -11.25 -1.93
N LEU A 135 11.18 -10.52 -2.13
CA LEU A 135 11.22 -9.50 -3.16
C LEU A 135 11.31 -10.17 -4.53
N ARG A 136 10.44 -9.75 -5.46
CA ARG A 136 10.40 -10.26 -6.83
C ARG A 136 10.34 -9.15 -7.85
N THR A 137 10.95 -9.37 -9.00
CA THR A 137 10.71 -8.53 -10.19
C THR A 137 9.80 -9.26 -11.15
N LEU A 138 8.92 -8.54 -11.85
CA LEU A 138 8.24 -8.96 -13.07
C LEU A 138 8.66 -8.03 -14.21
N ASP A 139 9.18 -8.60 -15.28
CA ASP A 139 9.35 -7.89 -16.55
C ASP A 139 8.02 -7.93 -17.33
N PRO A 140 7.33 -6.79 -17.50
CA PRO A 140 6.01 -6.75 -18.11
C PRO A 140 6.04 -7.02 -19.62
N GLU A 141 7.19 -6.92 -20.28
CA GLU A 141 7.34 -7.18 -21.72
C GLU A 141 7.52 -8.67 -22.02
N THR A 142 8.22 -9.38 -21.12
CA THR A 142 8.51 -10.82 -21.30
C THR A 142 7.62 -11.74 -20.45
N ASN A 143 6.83 -11.16 -19.53
CA ASN A 143 6.08 -11.87 -18.49
C ASN A 143 6.98 -12.74 -17.58
N LYS A 144 8.24 -12.34 -17.37
CA LYS A 144 9.19 -13.13 -16.58
C LYS A 144 9.39 -12.60 -15.18
N THR A 145 9.29 -13.50 -14.20
CA THR A 145 9.55 -13.17 -12.80
C THR A 145 10.89 -13.68 -12.31
N THR A 146 11.48 -12.98 -11.34
CA THR A 146 12.75 -13.36 -10.71
C THR A 146 12.71 -13.01 -9.23
N SER A 147 13.16 -13.93 -8.37
CA SER A 147 13.29 -13.67 -6.93
C SER A 147 14.64 -13.01 -6.64
N LEU A 148 14.62 -11.93 -5.85
CA LEU A 148 15.81 -11.19 -5.44
C LEU A 148 16.31 -11.67 -4.07
N VAL A 149 15.43 -11.73 -3.08
CA VAL A 149 15.75 -12.17 -1.72
C VAL A 149 14.49 -12.67 -1.01
N ASN A 150 14.63 -13.65 -0.13
CA ASN A 150 13.51 -14.29 0.58
C ASN A 150 13.76 -14.55 2.09
N ASN A 151 14.94 -14.21 2.60
CA ASN A 151 15.29 -14.45 3.99
C ASN A 151 16.30 -13.41 4.51
N TYR A 152 16.35 -13.27 5.83
CA TYR A 152 17.38 -12.55 6.57
C TYR A 152 18.26 -13.55 7.31
N PHE A 153 19.45 -13.82 6.77
CA PHE A 153 20.44 -14.76 7.34
C PHE A 153 19.87 -16.15 7.70
N GLY A 154 18.98 -16.68 6.86
CA GLY A 154 18.38 -18.01 7.03
C GLY A 154 16.99 -18.02 7.69
N TYR A 155 16.52 -16.88 8.20
CA TYR A 155 15.16 -16.71 8.69
C TYR A 155 14.28 -16.12 7.59
N TYR A 156 13.19 -16.79 7.23
CA TYR A 156 12.25 -16.25 6.25
C TYR A 156 11.62 -14.96 6.77
N PHE A 157 11.39 -14.02 5.86
CA PHE A 157 10.57 -12.83 6.14
C PHE A 157 9.16 -13.25 6.54
N ASN A 158 8.51 -12.42 7.35
CA ASN A 158 7.17 -12.65 7.88
C ASN A 158 6.08 -12.33 6.85
N THR A 159 6.22 -11.19 6.16
CA THR A 159 5.34 -10.65 5.12
C THR A 159 6.12 -9.51 4.47
N ILE A 160 6.69 -9.66 3.27
CA ILE A 160 7.13 -8.45 2.56
C ILE A 160 5.86 -7.75 2.08
N ASP A 161 5.43 -6.76 2.86
CA ASP A 161 4.15 -6.07 2.75
C ASP A 161 4.31 -4.98 1.70
N ASP A 162 4.65 -3.75 2.07
CA ASP A 162 4.81 -2.65 1.12
C ASP A 162 6.29 -2.34 0.83
N ILE A 163 6.56 -1.77 -0.36
CA ILE A 163 7.92 -1.50 -0.84
C ILE A 163 8.06 -0.10 -1.45
N ALA A 164 9.26 0.48 -1.33
CA ALA A 164 9.63 1.72 -1.99
C ALA A 164 11.09 1.65 -2.48
N VAL A 165 11.34 2.18 -3.68
CA VAL A 165 12.71 2.31 -4.20
C VAL A 165 13.23 3.70 -3.86
N HIS A 166 14.41 3.78 -3.27
CA HIS A 166 15.04 5.07 -2.99
C HIS A 166 15.45 5.75 -4.32
N PRO A 167 14.97 6.98 -4.61
CA PRO A 167 15.01 7.55 -5.96
C PRO A 167 16.42 7.84 -6.50
N LYS A 168 17.42 7.90 -5.63
CA LYS A 168 18.82 8.18 -6.00
C LYS A 168 19.69 6.94 -6.05
N THR A 169 19.54 6.02 -5.09
CA THR A 169 20.41 4.84 -4.97
C THR A 169 19.87 3.62 -5.70
N GLY A 170 18.55 3.56 -5.94
CA GLY A 170 17.89 2.36 -6.47
C GLY A 170 17.79 1.21 -5.45
N ASP A 171 18.15 1.44 -4.18
CA ASP A 171 17.97 0.44 -3.13
C ASP A 171 16.48 0.26 -2.81
N ILE A 172 16.08 -0.98 -2.57
CA ILE A 172 14.68 -1.33 -2.28
C ILE A 172 14.49 -1.36 -0.77
N TRP A 173 13.58 -0.54 -0.26
CA TRP A 173 13.17 -0.53 1.13
C TRP A 173 11.80 -1.20 1.25
N PHE A 174 11.60 -2.02 2.28
CA PHE A 174 10.38 -2.79 2.44
C PHE A 174 10.01 -3.00 3.91
N THR A 175 8.74 -3.28 4.16
CA THR A 175 8.18 -3.56 5.48
C THR A 175 7.92 -5.05 5.67
N ASP A 176 8.12 -5.55 6.89
CA ASP A 176 7.99 -6.97 7.25
C ASP A 176 7.04 -7.23 8.45
N PRO A 177 5.74 -6.89 8.33
CA PRO A 177 4.72 -7.21 9.34
C PRO A 177 4.37 -8.70 9.35
N GLN A 178 3.34 -9.09 10.11
CA GLN A 178 2.94 -10.50 10.31
C GLN A 178 1.66 -10.90 9.56
N TYR A 179 1.20 -10.10 8.60
CA TYR A 179 -0.10 -10.27 7.94
C TYR A 179 -0.26 -11.59 7.19
N SER A 180 0.81 -12.12 6.59
CA SER A 180 0.75 -13.39 5.88
C SER A 180 0.27 -14.53 6.78
N TRP A 181 0.69 -14.52 8.05
CA TRP A 181 0.23 -15.49 9.04
C TRP A 181 -1.23 -15.24 9.43
N PHE A 182 -1.62 -13.97 9.61
CA PHE A 182 -3.00 -13.62 9.99
C PHE A 182 -4.01 -13.99 8.91
N ASN A 183 -3.61 -13.86 7.64
CA ASN A 183 -4.47 -14.03 6.47
C ASN A 183 -4.43 -15.43 5.86
N ASP A 184 -3.77 -16.41 6.51
CA ASP A 184 -3.65 -17.79 6.04
C ASP A 184 -3.03 -17.89 4.62
N ILE A 185 -2.04 -17.03 4.32
CA ILE A 185 -1.33 -17.03 3.04
C ILE A 185 0.12 -17.53 3.15
N THR A 186 0.54 -17.97 4.35
CA THR A 186 1.84 -18.62 4.57
C THR A 186 1.73 -19.90 5.39
N ASP A 187 2.45 -20.94 4.99
CA ASP A 187 2.63 -22.18 5.77
C ASP A 187 3.82 -22.12 6.75
N THR A 188 4.52 -20.98 6.78
CA THR A 188 5.70 -20.75 7.62
C THR A 188 5.37 -19.73 8.71
N PRO A 189 5.35 -20.12 9.99
CA PRO A 189 5.14 -19.18 11.09
C PRO A 189 6.21 -18.07 11.12
N PRO A 190 5.86 -16.86 11.60
CA PRO A 190 6.81 -15.77 11.76
C PRO A 190 8.09 -16.20 12.49
N GLN A 191 9.25 -15.83 11.93
CA GLN A 191 10.57 -16.19 12.46
C GLN A 191 11.38 -14.97 12.89
N LEU A 192 10.94 -13.78 12.48
CA LEU A 192 11.58 -12.50 12.74
C LEU A 192 10.63 -11.60 13.54
N PRO A 193 11.14 -10.65 14.34
CA PRO A 193 10.31 -9.53 14.77
C PRO A 193 9.84 -8.71 13.57
N CYS A 194 8.73 -7.98 13.73
CA CYS A 194 8.33 -6.99 12.74
C CYS A 194 9.43 -5.94 12.60
N ALA A 195 9.79 -5.60 11.37
CA ALA A 195 10.79 -4.58 11.08
C ALA A 195 10.62 -4.05 9.65
N SER A 196 11.32 -2.97 9.34
CA SER A 196 11.56 -2.51 7.97
C SER A 196 13.00 -2.79 7.61
N TYR A 197 13.25 -3.09 6.34
CA TYR A 197 14.56 -3.48 5.83
C TYR A 197 14.90 -2.72 4.54
N ARG A 198 16.19 -2.65 4.24
CA ARG A 198 16.75 -2.18 2.97
C ARG A 198 17.49 -3.33 2.30
N TYR A 199 17.13 -3.65 1.08
CA TYR A 199 17.89 -4.49 0.17
C TYR A 199 18.75 -3.61 -0.74
N ASN A 200 20.07 -3.71 -0.58
CA ASN A 200 21.01 -3.02 -1.43
C ASN A 200 21.14 -3.75 -2.77
N THR A 201 20.69 -3.12 -3.85
CA THR A 201 20.55 -3.79 -5.15
C THR A 201 21.88 -4.10 -5.83
N SER A 202 22.95 -3.41 -5.43
CA SER A 202 24.30 -3.64 -5.97
C SER A 202 25.06 -4.78 -5.28
N SER A 203 24.91 -4.92 -3.97
CA SER A 203 25.65 -5.92 -3.17
C SER A 203 24.83 -7.14 -2.76
N GLY A 204 23.50 -7.04 -2.83
CA GLY A 204 22.56 -8.06 -2.31
C GLY A 204 22.43 -8.05 -0.78
N ALA A 205 23.05 -7.09 -0.08
CA ALA A 205 22.96 -6.99 1.37
C ALA A 205 21.55 -6.57 1.82
N VAL A 206 21.04 -7.21 2.88
CA VAL A 206 19.81 -6.80 3.58
C VAL A 206 20.21 -6.20 4.92
N VAL A 207 19.71 -4.99 5.21
CA VAL A 207 20.01 -4.24 6.44
C VAL A 207 18.72 -3.78 7.09
N VAL A 208 18.62 -3.88 8.41
CA VAL A 208 17.48 -3.34 9.17
C VAL A 208 17.46 -1.82 9.07
N VAL A 209 16.28 -1.27 8.83
CA VAL A 209 16.00 0.18 8.75
C VAL A 209 15.38 0.69 10.06
N ASP A 210 14.34 0.01 10.54
CA ASP A 210 13.65 0.29 11.80
C ASP A 210 13.07 -1.02 12.34
N ASP A 211 13.22 -1.26 13.64
CA ASP A 211 12.67 -2.41 14.37
C ASP A 211 11.72 -1.98 15.49
N SER A 212 11.27 -0.72 15.46
CA SER A 212 10.48 -0.11 16.53
C SER A 212 9.00 0.09 16.18
N ILE A 213 8.65 0.03 14.89
CA ILE A 213 7.26 0.01 14.41
C ILE A 213 6.62 -1.37 14.66
N GLY A 214 5.40 -1.40 15.20
CA GLY A 214 4.75 -2.65 15.63
C GLY A 214 4.29 -3.54 14.46
N GLN A 215 3.58 -2.98 13.49
CA GLN A 215 3.26 -3.63 12.21
C GLN A 215 3.58 -2.61 11.11
N PRO A 216 4.80 -2.59 10.56
CA PRO A 216 5.14 -1.66 9.49
C PRO A 216 4.40 -2.07 8.23
N ASN A 217 3.83 -1.13 7.51
CA ASN A 217 2.96 -1.43 6.36
C ASN A 217 3.35 -0.53 5.18
N GLY A 218 2.56 0.48 4.80
CA GLY A 218 2.88 1.43 3.75
C GLY A 218 4.21 2.16 3.95
N ILE A 219 5.00 2.26 2.87
CA ILE A 219 6.30 2.94 2.84
C ILE A 219 6.44 3.81 1.59
N ALA A 220 6.90 5.06 1.74
CA ALA A 220 7.10 5.96 0.61
C ALA A 220 8.20 6.99 0.86
N PHE A 221 8.98 7.29 -0.17
CA PHE A 221 9.95 8.39 -0.15
C PHE A 221 9.36 9.70 -0.67
N THR A 222 9.89 10.82 -0.17
CA THR A 222 9.78 12.09 -0.88
C THR A 222 10.46 12.02 -2.25
N PRO A 223 10.09 12.88 -3.21
CA PRO A 223 10.67 12.85 -4.57
C PRO A 223 12.20 12.97 -4.61
N ASP A 224 12.80 13.65 -3.63
CA ASP A 224 14.24 13.83 -3.50
C ASP A 224 14.93 12.73 -2.66
N GLY A 225 14.16 11.80 -2.08
CA GLY A 225 14.61 10.71 -1.23
C GLY A 225 15.07 11.11 0.17
N SER A 226 14.90 12.39 0.56
CA SER A 226 15.44 12.88 1.84
C SER A 226 14.64 12.44 3.06
N ILE A 227 13.35 12.13 2.88
CA ILE A 227 12.47 11.60 3.92
C ILE A 227 11.84 10.29 3.45
N VAL A 228 11.77 9.32 4.36
CA VAL A 228 10.92 8.14 4.21
C VAL A 228 9.80 8.17 5.22
N TYR A 229 8.58 7.89 4.76
CA TYR A 229 7.41 7.72 5.60
C TYR A 229 7.11 6.23 5.71
N ILE A 230 6.78 5.77 6.92
CA ILE A 230 6.37 4.38 7.19
C ILE A 230 5.14 4.39 8.10
N SER A 231 4.10 3.66 7.75
CA SER A 231 2.90 3.51 8.57
C SER A 231 3.05 2.39 9.60
N ASP A 232 2.45 2.60 10.78
CA ASP A 232 2.28 1.60 11.84
C ASP A 232 0.80 1.28 12.01
N THR A 233 0.46 0.05 11.67
CA THR A 233 -0.88 -0.49 11.61
C THR A 233 -1.12 -1.53 12.72
N ALA A 234 -0.34 -1.50 13.82
CA ALA A 234 -0.41 -2.45 14.93
C ALA A 234 -1.74 -2.49 15.70
N ALA A 235 -2.70 -1.64 15.37
CA ALA A 235 -4.09 -1.84 15.75
C ALA A 235 -4.72 -3.08 15.14
N VAL A 236 -4.21 -3.55 14.00
CA VAL A 236 -4.53 -4.85 13.42
C VAL A 236 -3.52 -5.87 13.96
N SER A 237 -3.98 -6.88 14.70
CA SER A 237 -3.09 -7.88 15.30
C SER A 237 -3.77 -9.23 15.53
N ALA A 238 -2.96 -10.29 15.60
CA ALA A 238 -3.39 -11.63 15.97
C ALA A 238 -2.27 -12.40 16.68
N PRO A 239 -2.59 -13.50 17.39
CA PRO A 239 -1.58 -14.45 17.88
C PRO A 239 -0.76 -15.07 16.73
N ILE A 240 0.56 -15.18 16.94
CA ILE A 240 1.48 -15.82 15.99
C ILE A 240 1.92 -17.24 16.39
N ASP A 241 1.53 -17.70 17.59
CA ASP A 241 1.88 -19.03 18.06
C ASP A 241 1.16 -20.08 17.19
N PRO A 242 1.91 -21.00 16.52
CA PRO A 242 1.34 -21.99 15.60
C PRO A 242 0.24 -22.85 16.19
N LYS A 243 0.17 -23.00 17.52
CA LYS A 243 -0.89 -23.77 18.17
C LYS A 243 -2.29 -23.18 17.98
N TYR A 244 -2.37 -21.88 17.64
CA TYR A 244 -3.63 -21.19 17.36
C TYR A 244 -4.00 -21.20 15.86
N GLY A 245 -3.16 -21.76 14.99
CA GLY A 245 -3.37 -21.73 13.53
C GLY A 245 -3.40 -20.30 12.99
N HIS A 246 -4.31 -20.05 12.04
CA HIS A 246 -4.54 -18.75 11.41
C HIS A 246 -5.84 -18.13 11.92
N PRO A 247 -5.84 -17.46 13.09
CA PRO A 247 -7.08 -17.04 13.76
C PRO A 247 -7.77 -15.85 13.09
N GLY A 248 -7.19 -15.26 12.04
CA GLY A 248 -7.60 -13.97 11.51
C GLY A 248 -7.16 -12.82 12.42
N SER A 249 -7.19 -11.59 11.90
CA SER A 249 -6.81 -10.39 12.62
C SER A 249 -7.95 -9.77 13.42
N THR A 250 -7.62 -9.12 14.54
CA THR A 250 -8.52 -8.26 15.32
C THR A 250 -8.12 -6.80 15.20
N PHE A 251 -9.05 -5.87 15.49
CA PHE A 251 -8.81 -4.43 15.47
C PHE A 251 -9.00 -3.82 16.86
N ASN A 252 -8.00 -3.04 17.33
CA ASN A 252 -8.08 -2.25 18.55
C ASN A 252 -7.72 -0.78 18.29
N THR A 253 -8.72 0.10 18.35
CA THR A 253 -8.55 1.55 18.05
C THR A 253 -7.57 2.29 18.97
N THR A 254 -7.27 1.73 20.15
CA THR A 254 -6.34 2.33 21.13
C THR A 254 -4.86 2.02 20.85
N HIS A 255 -4.58 1.14 19.89
CA HIS A 255 -3.22 0.80 19.45
C HIS A 255 -2.72 1.76 18.36
N ARG A 256 -1.50 1.53 17.85
CA ARG A 256 -0.86 2.40 16.85
C ARG A 256 -1.57 2.29 15.50
N ARG A 257 -1.83 3.46 14.91
CA ARG A 257 -2.53 3.70 13.64
C ARG A 257 -1.91 4.94 13.02
N THR A 258 -0.58 4.97 12.96
CA THR A 258 0.21 6.19 12.93
C THR A 258 1.19 6.17 11.78
N ILE A 259 1.31 7.28 11.03
CA ILE A 259 2.40 7.45 10.07
C ILE A 259 3.58 8.13 10.76
N TYR A 260 4.77 7.58 10.56
CA TYR A 260 6.02 8.15 11.01
C TYR A 260 6.85 8.65 9.83
N ALA A 261 7.54 9.76 10.03
CA ALA A 261 8.57 10.26 9.13
C ALA A 261 9.96 9.97 9.70
N PHE A 262 10.92 9.72 8.82
CA PHE A 262 12.33 9.55 9.13
C PHE A 262 13.17 10.37 8.16
N ASP A 263 14.23 10.98 8.68
CA ASP A 263 15.25 11.55 7.83
C ASP A 263 16.10 10.42 7.24
N VAL A 264 16.43 10.53 5.95
CA VAL A 264 17.30 9.59 5.24
C VAL A 264 18.70 10.18 5.17
N SER A 265 19.70 9.35 5.44
CA SER A 265 21.11 9.74 5.35
C SER A 265 21.50 10.12 3.93
N GLU A 266 22.53 10.95 3.78
CA GLU A 266 22.97 11.47 2.48
C GLU A 266 23.33 10.36 1.48
N ASP A 267 23.87 9.24 1.98
CA ASP A 267 24.19 8.04 1.19
C ASP A 267 22.97 7.15 0.89
N GLY A 268 21.78 7.51 1.39
CA GLY A 268 20.53 6.77 1.21
C GLY A 268 20.46 5.45 1.99
N ALA A 269 21.32 5.23 2.98
CA ALA A 269 21.51 3.92 3.59
C ALA A 269 20.74 3.69 4.90
N HIS A 270 20.45 4.76 5.63
CA HIS A 270 19.89 4.73 6.98
C HIS A 270 18.75 5.72 7.15
N ALA A 271 17.75 5.32 7.95
CA ALA A 271 16.70 6.19 8.47
C ALA A 271 16.98 6.57 9.92
N TYR A 272 16.70 7.81 10.31
CA TYR A 272 16.86 8.31 11.67
C TYR A 272 15.85 9.43 11.97
N ASN A 273 15.85 9.98 13.19
CA ASN A 273 14.92 11.02 13.63
C ASN A 273 13.43 10.68 13.43
N LYS A 274 13.06 9.44 13.81
CA LYS A 274 11.67 8.96 13.80
C LYS A 274 10.75 9.95 14.53
N ARG A 275 9.70 10.40 13.84
CA ARG A 275 8.69 11.32 14.38
C ARG A 275 7.30 10.96 13.88
N ALA A 276 6.32 10.95 14.77
CA ALA A 276 4.92 10.77 14.37
C ALA A 276 4.44 12.04 13.66
N ILE A 277 3.73 11.87 12.55
CA ILE A 277 3.15 12.99 11.79
C ILE A 277 1.64 12.89 11.66
N TYR A 278 1.07 11.69 11.75
CA TYR A 278 -0.35 11.48 11.53
C TYR A 278 -0.89 10.32 12.35
N LEU A 279 -2.07 10.50 12.96
CA LEU A 279 -2.85 9.43 13.56
C LEU A 279 -4.12 9.26 12.73
N ALA A 280 -4.28 8.10 12.10
CA ALA A 280 -5.42 7.82 11.23
C ALA A 280 -6.75 7.97 12.00
N PRO A 281 -7.74 8.70 11.46
CA PRO A 281 -9.07 8.77 12.06
C PRO A 281 -9.89 7.51 11.79
N GLY A 282 -9.70 6.88 10.63
CA GLY A 282 -10.39 5.65 10.22
C GLY A 282 -9.47 4.44 10.20
N PHE A 283 -9.93 3.30 10.71
CA PHE A 283 -9.21 2.02 10.71
C PHE A 283 -7.69 2.17 10.89
N VAL A 284 -6.85 1.84 9.91
CA VAL A 284 -5.38 2.02 9.94
C VAL A 284 -4.88 2.70 8.65
N PRO A 285 -3.72 3.40 8.70
CA PRO A 285 -3.06 3.93 7.52
C PRO A 285 -2.33 2.80 6.77
N ASP A 286 -2.97 2.22 5.76
CA ASP A 286 -2.47 1.06 4.99
C ASP A 286 -1.48 1.52 3.90
N GLY A 287 -1.75 1.27 2.62
CA GLY A 287 -0.94 1.72 1.49
C GLY A 287 -0.66 3.23 1.52
N LEU A 288 0.61 3.58 1.33
CA LEU A 288 1.16 4.93 1.52
C LEU A 288 1.90 5.38 0.26
N LYS A 289 1.63 6.60 -0.22
CA LYS A 289 2.41 7.21 -1.32
C LYS A 289 2.62 8.70 -1.11
N VAL A 290 3.60 9.26 -1.80
CA VAL A 290 3.88 10.70 -1.81
C VAL A 290 3.66 11.23 -3.22
N ALA A 291 2.92 12.32 -3.37
CA ALA A 291 2.68 13.02 -4.62
C ALA A 291 3.94 13.78 -5.09
N ALA A 292 3.97 14.24 -6.35
CA ALA A 292 5.13 14.93 -6.91
C ALA A 292 5.50 16.24 -6.18
N ASN A 293 4.54 16.87 -5.50
CA ASN A 293 4.74 18.08 -4.71
C ASN A 293 5.04 17.81 -3.22
N GLY A 294 5.16 16.54 -2.82
CA GLY A 294 5.47 16.14 -1.44
C GLY A 294 4.26 15.92 -0.53
N TYR A 295 3.02 16.08 -1.01
CA TYR A 295 1.84 15.68 -0.23
C TYR A 295 1.80 14.17 -0.03
N ILE A 296 1.34 13.75 1.14
CA ILE A 296 1.34 12.35 1.58
C ILE A 296 -0.08 11.82 1.46
N LEU A 297 -0.25 10.65 0.88
CA LEU A 297 -1.54 9.99 0.73
C LEU A 297 -1.48 8.65 1.45
N THR A 298 -2.55 8.28 2.14
CA THR A 298 -2.67 6.95 2.79
C THR A 298 -4.08 6.39 2.63
N GLY A 299 -4.18 5.07 2.42
CA GLY A 299 -5.44 4.35 2.56
C GLY A 299 -5.82 4.38 4.04
N CYS A 300 -7.05 4.78 4.36
CA CYS A 300 -7.45 5.03 5.74
C CYS A 300 -8.90 4.56 5.97
N GLY A 301 -9.09 3.25 6.01
CA GLY A 301 -10.42 2.65 6.09
C GLY A 301 -11.19 2.87 4.78
N ARG A 302 -12.34 3.55 4.85
CA ARG A 302 -13.22 3.78 3.68
C ARG A 302 -12.84 5.03 2.89
N GLY A 303 -11.58 5.13 2.51
CA GLY A 303 -11.10 6.28 1.77
C GLY A 303 -9.59 6.43 1.72
N VAL A 304 -9.17 7.56 1.17
CA VAL A 304 -7.78 8.01 1.13
C VAL A 304 -7.67 9.38 1.76
N ASP A 305 -6.80 9.51 2.75
CA ASP A 305 -6.46 10.79 3.37
C ASP A 305 -5.28 11.43 2.66
N VAL A 306 -5.34 12.75 2.45
CA VAL A 306 -4.25 13.56 1.88
C VAL A 306 -3.75 14.53 2.92
N LEU A 307 -2.45 14.47 3.19
CA LEU A 307 -1.75 15.24 4.21
C LEU A 307 -0.70 16.15 3.59
N ASP A 308 -0.44 17.28 4.22
CA ASP A 308 0.79 18.03 3.94
C ASP A 308 2.01 17.43 4.70
N PRO A 309 3.26 17.85 4.38
CA PRO A 309 4.46 17.33 5.03
C PRO A 309 4.55 17.58 6.54
N SER A 310 3.74 18.49 7.09
CA SER A 310 3.65 18.73 8.54
C SER A 310 2.70 17.75 9.25
N GLY A 311 1.92 16.98 8.49
CA GLY A 311 0.90 16.06 9.00
C GLY A 311 -0.50 16.68 9.07
N GLU A 312 -0.70 17.88 8.50
CA GLU A 312 -2.04 18.49 8.41
C GLU A 312 -2.92 17.69 7.44
N LEU A 313 -4.06 17.18 7.91
CA LEU A 313 -5.08 16.57 7.05
C LEU A 313 -5.73 17.65 6.18
N LEU A 314 -5.57 17.54 4.87
CA LEU A 314 -6.05 18.51 3.89
C LEU A 314 -7.42 18.14 3.34
N LEU A 315 -7.57 16.88 2.92
CA LEU A 315 -8.82 16.33 2.42
C LEU A 315 -8.85 14.80 2.56
N THR A 316 -10.05 14.24 2.55
CA THR A 316 -10.31 12.79 2.44
C THR A 316 -11.12 12.51 1.18
N ILE A 317 -10.70 11.55 0.37
CA ILE A 317 -11.55 10.91 -0.65
C ILE A 317 -12.34 9.80 0.06
N GLN A 318 -13.67 9.81 -0.04
CA GLN A 318 -14.53 8.80 0.56
C GLN A 318 -14.90 7.70 -0.44
N THR A 319 -14.98 6.47 0.05
CA THR A 319 -15.42 5.30 -0.71
C THR A 319 -16.46 4.51 0.07
N ASN A 320 -17.19 3.63 -0.62
CA ASN A 320 -18.12 2.68 0.01
C ASN A 320 -17.46 1.34 0.40
N TYR A 321 -16.17 1.17 0.11
CA TYR A 321 -15.34 0.00 0.44
C TYR A 321 -14.07 0.40 1.17
N THR A 322 -13.40 -0.53 1.84
CA THR A 322 -12.08 -0.26 2.46
C THR A 322 -11.02 -0.13 1.37
N VAL A 323 -10.33 1.00 1.32
CA VAL A 323 -9.19 1.21 0.41
C VAL A 323 -7.92 0.69 1.08
N GLN A 324 -7.28 -0.27 0.44
CA GLN A 324 -6.01 -0.83 0.88
C GLN A 324 -4.86 -0.03 0.26
N ASN A 325 -4.92 0.21 -1.06
CA ASN A 325 -3.86 0.91 -1.78
C ASN A 325 -4.41 1.65 -3.02
N PHE A 326 -3.52 2.39 -3.68
CA PHE A 326 -3.83 3.24 -4.83
C PHE A 326 -2.60 3.54 -5.68
N ALA A 327 -2.81 3.97 -6.93
CA ALA A 327 -1.73 4.44 -7.80
C ALA A 327 -2.22 5.49 -8.80
N TRP A 328 -1.31 6.40 -9.18
CA TRP A 328 -1.56 7.36 -10.25
C TRP A 328 -1.32 6.73 -11.63
N THR A 329 -2.10 7.17 -12.61
CA THR A 329 -2.08 6.73 -14.00
C THR A 329 -2.29 7.91 -14.94
N GLY A 330 -2.10 7.67 -16.23
CA GLY A 330 -2.28 8.67 -17.28
C GLY A 330 -1.03 9.53 -17.52
N PRO A 331 -1.00 10.29 -18.62
CA PRO A 331 0.20 11.01 -19.07
C PRO A 331 0.66 12.11 -18.11
N GLU A 332 -0.25 12.72 -17.36
CA GLU A 332 0.06 13.72 -16.33
C GLU A 332 0.10 13.13 -14.91
N LEU A 333 -0.11 11.81 -14.76
CA LEU A 333 -0.25 11.14 -13.46
C LEU A 333 -1.29 11.82 -12.55
N LYS A 334 -2.40 12.29 -13.12
CA LYS A 334 -3.50 12.98 -12.41
C LYS A 334 -4.76 12.14 -12.26
N THR A 335 -4.76 10.91 -12.75
CA THR A 335 -5.84 9.96 -12.53
C THR A 335 -5.43 8.98 -11.44
N LEU A 336 -6.07 9.04 -10.27
CA LEU A 336 -5.77 8.14 -9.15
C LEU A 336 -6.74 6.95 -9.16
N TRP A 337 -6.21 5.74 -9.16
CA TRP A 337 -6.98 4.51 -8.97
C TRP A 337 -6.91 4.06 -7.52
N LEU A 338 -8.04 3.67 -6.95
CA LEU A 338 -8.21 3.20 -5.57
C LEU A 338 -8.71 1.75 -5.59
N MET A 339 -8.23 0.90 -4.68
CA MET A 339 -8.65 -0.50 -4.63
C MET A 339 -8.61 -1.05 -3.21
N GLY A 340 -9.44 -2.06 -2.97
CA GLY A 340 -9.43 -2.83 -1.74
C GLY A 340 -10.60 -3.79 -1.69
N ASN A 341 -11.13 -4.04 -0.49
CA ASN A 341 -12.15 -5.08 -0.29
C ASN A 341 -13.50 -4.65 -0.91
N GLY A 342 -13.88 -5.25 -2.03
CA GLY A 342 -15.19 -5.04 -2.64
C GLY A 342 -15.25 -3.93 -3.70
N GLY A 343 -14.14 -3.26 -4.05
CA GLY A 343 -14.21 -2.19 -5.06
C GLY A 343 -12.88 -1.74 -5.64
N ILE A 344 -12.97 -1.22 -6.87
CA ILE A 344 -11.93 -0.43 -7.53
C ILE A 344 -12.57 0.85 -8.08
N SER A 345 -12.01 2.01 -7.73
CA SER A 345 -12.50 3.32 -8.14
C SER A 345 -11.42 4.13 -8.86
N LYS A 346 -11.85 5.18 -9.54
CA LYS A 346 -11.01 6.17 -10.20
C LYS A 346 -11.37 7.57 -9.71
N VAL A 347 -10.36 8.42 -9.55
CA VAL A 347 -10.47 9.83 -9.16
C VAL A 347 -9.73 10.68 -10.18
N GLU A 348 -10.40 11.68 -10.73
CA GLU A 348 -9.75 12.75 -11.50
C GLU A 348 -9.59 13.97 -10.59
N TRP A 349 -8.37 14.52 -10.53
CA TRP A 349 -8.04 15.67 -9.70
C TRP A 349 -6.80 16.39 -10.23
N ASN A 350 -6.33 17.42 -9.51
CA ASN A 350 -5.19 18.24 -9.92
C ASN A 350 -3.87 17.90 -9.19
N LEU A 351 -3.83 16.79 -8.44
CA LEU A 351 -2.64 16.35 -7.71
C LEU A 351 -1.86 15.24 -8.43
N PRO A 352 -0.74 15.57 -9.10
CA PRO A 352 0.04 14.58 -9.82
C PRO A 352 0.85 13.66 -8.90
N GLY A 353 0.91 12.38 -9.26
CA GLY A 353 1.82 11.40 -8.67
C GLY A 353 3.28 11.61 -9.07
N GLN A 354 4.19 10.93 -8.39
CA GLN A 354 5.61 10.91 -8.76
C GLN A 354 5.84 10.14 -10.07
N VAL A 355 6.74 10.64 -10.90
CA VAL A 355 7.31 9.85 -11.99
C VAL A 355 8.32 8.88 -11.38
N LEU A 356 7.96 7.60 -11.36
CA LEU A 356 8.85 6.52 -10.95
C LEU A 356 9.80 6.17 -12.10
N LYS A 357 11.05 5.83 -11.77
CA LYS A 357 12.12 5.57 -12.74
C LYS A 357 11.97 4.23 -13.43
#